data_AF-A0AAE1P763-F1
#
_entry.id   AF-A0AAE1P763-F1
#
_cell.length_a   1.000
_cell.length_b   1.000
_cell.length_c   1.000
_cell.angle_alpha   90.00
_cell.angle_beta   90.00
_cell.angle_gamma   90.00
#
_symmetry.space_group_name_H-M   'P 1'
#
loop_
_entity.id
_entity.type
_entity.pdbx_description
1 polymer ?
#
loop_
_entity_poly.entity_id
_entity_poly.type
_entity_poly.pdbx_seq_one_letter_code
_entity_poly.pdbx_strand_id
1 'polypeptide(L)'
;MELTRRQTFTNWPIPSVVNPDQLAASGFFHLRLKDHVQCVFCQGIVGFWETGDIPDVEHRRHFPKCPFVTRAHATGNVPIPSPDATGVEGTGGQMAFPHLNTANTRLATFTHWPQEDVGVSGEELAWAGFFSTGLADWVQCFHCSGGLFAWRRGDDPLRDHARYYPFCPYRLLGMGLAQESVKEALKRRVEVKGVLCRSVTEALDYRAKKEG
;
A
#
# COMPACT_ATOMS: atom_id res chain seq x y z
N MET A 1 0.36 7.20 -7.37
CA MET A 1 0.37 8.69 -7.41
C MET A 1 0.37 9.23 -5.99
N GLU A 2 0.92 10.42 -5.75
CA GLU A 2 0.91 11.04 -4.41
C GLU A 2 -0.51 11.21 -3.87
N LEU A 3 -1.45 11.62 -4.72
CA LEU A 3 -2.86 11.82 -4.34
C LEU A 3 -3.50 10.56 -3.73
N THR A 4 -3.21 9.38 -4.29
CA THR A 4 -3.71 8.10 -3.75
C THR A 4 -3.13 7.81 -2.36
N ARG A 5 -1.84 8.07 -2.16
CA ARG A 5 -1.23 7.93 -0.84
C ARG A 5 -1.79 8.95 0.14
N ARG A 6 -2.04 10.19 -0.31
CA ARG A 6 -2.65 11.24 0.50
C ARG A 6 -4.04 10.88 1.01
N GLN A 7 -4.85 10.19 0.19
CA GLN A 7 -6.16 9.68 0.61
C GLN A 7 -6.07 8.67 1.77
N THR A 8 -4.94 7.98 1.92
CA THR A 8 -4.75 7.07 3.06
C THR A 8 -4.61 7.81 4.39
N PHE A 9 -4.52 9.14 4.44
CA PHE A 9 -4.37 9.90 5.69
C PHE A 9 -5.68 10.48 6.25
N THR A 10 -6.86 10.05 5.79
CA THR A 10 -8.15 10.44 6.38
C THR A 10 -8.18 10.11 7.89
N ASN A 11 -8.34 11.07 8.80
CA ASN A 11 -8.21 10.82 10.26
C ASN A 11 -6.78 10.51 10.73
N TRP A 12 -5.75 11.04 10.05
CA TRP A 12 -4.40 11.06 10.58
C TRP A 12 -4.37 11.70 11.98
N PRO A 13 -3.75 11.07 13.00
CA PRO A 13 -3.93 11.48 14.39
C PRO A 13 -3.12 12.71 14.80
N ILE A 14 -2.05 13.05 14.07
CA ILE A 14 -1.12 14.11 14.46
C ILE A 14 -0.78 15.09 13.31
N PRO A 15 -1.79 15.69 12.64
CA PRO A 15 -1.57 16.55 11.47
C PRO A 15 -0.78 17.83 11.76
N SER A 16 -0.73 18.25 13.02
CA SER A 16 0.06 19.40 13.48
C SER A 16 1.53 19.08 13.74
N VAL A 17 1.88 17.80 13.92
CA VAL A 17 3.27 17.35 14.17
C VAL A 17 3.98 17.06 12.85
N VAL A 18 3.31 16.32 11.96
CA VAL A 18 3.82 15.99 10.63
C VAL A 18 2.70 16.02 9.60
N ASN A 19 2.97 16.68 8.48
CA ASN A 19 1.94 16.97 7.47
C ASN A 19 1.69 15.73 6.57
N PRO A 20 0.44 15.24 6.46
CA PRO A 20 0.04 14.19 5.53
C PRO A 20 0.44 14.38 4.07
N ASP A 21 0.43 15.62 3.57
CA ASP A 21 0.85 15.95 2.20
C ASP A 21 2.34 15.70 2.01
N GLN A 22 3.17 16.07 2.99
CA GLN A 22 4.61 15.79 2.96
C GLN A 22 4.91 14.29 3.09
N LEU A 23 4.16 13.58 3.93
CA LEU A 23 4.27 12.11 4.04
C LEU A 23 3.94 11.45 2.70
N ALA A 24 2.83 11.83 2.07
CA ALA A 24 2.43 11.33 0.76
C ALA A 24 3.48 11.65 -0.33
N ALA A 25 3.99 12.88 -0.37
CA ALA A 25 5.04 13.31 -1.28
C ALA A 25 6.34 12.52 -1.10
N SER A 26 6.70 12.19 0.14
CA SER A 26 7.90 11.42 0.50
C SER A 26 7.76 9.91 0.25
N GLY A 27 6.70 9.49 -0.45
CA GLY A 27 6.45 8.11 -0.84
C GLY A 27 5.68 7.29 0.19
N PHE A 28 5.19 7.89 1.28
CA PHE A 28 4.54 7.18 2.37
C PHE A 28 3.02 7.12 2.26
N PHE A 29 2.42 6.04 2.78
CA PHE A 29 0.98 5.94 3.04
C PHE A 29 0.74 5.55 4.50
N HIS A 30 -0.41 5.94 5.07
CA HIS A 30 -0.76 5.65 6.47
C HIS A 30 -1.18 4.19 6.63
N LEU A 31 -0.66 3.54 7.67
CA LEU A 31 -1.04 2.17 8.04
C LEU A 31 -2.34 2.08 8.86
N ARG A 32 -3.00 3.22 9.13
CA ARG A 32 -4.16 3.32 10.05
C ARG A 32 -3.86 2.88 11.48
N LEU A 33 -2.59 2.90 11.86
CA LEU A 33 -2.11 2.48 13.18
C LEU A 33 -1.29 3.61 13.79
N LYS A 34 -1.88 4.32 14.77
CA LYS A 34 -1.30 5.54 15.34
C LYS A 34 -0.78 6.45 14.20
N ASP A 35 0.45 6.89 14.31
CA ASP A 35 1.18 7.72 13.37
C ASP A 35 2.15 6.92 12.48
N HIS A 36 1.88 5.64 12.23
CA HIS A 36 2.80 4.81 11.46
C HIS A 36 2.50 4.88 9.96
N VAL A 37 3.55 5.07 9.17
CA VAL A 37 3.49 5.16 7.71
C VAL A 37 4.45 4.19 7.06
N GLN A 38 4.16 3.76 5.83
CA GLN A 38 5.02 2.85 5.07
C GLN A 38 5.34 3.40 3.69
N CYS A 39 6.60 3.30 3.28
CA CYS A 39 7.03 3.71 1.95
C CYS A 39 6.63 2.67 0.92
N VAL A 40 6.03 3.10 -0.19
CA VAL A 40 5.66 2.19 -1.30
C VAL A 40 6.86 1.67 -2.10
N PHE A 41 8.02 2.32 -2.01
CA PHE A 41 9.19 2.04 -2.85
C PHE A 41 10.26 1.16 -2.18
N CYS A 42 10.39 1.24 -0.85
CA CYS A 42 11.34 0.44 -0.09
C CYS A 42 10.71 -0.37 1.04
N GLN A 43 9.39 -0.24 1.25
CA GLN A 43 8.64 -0.92 2.31
C GLN A 43 9.01 -0.51 3.74
N GLY A 44 9.92 0.45 3.91
CA GLY A 44 10.33 0.98 5.19
C GLY A 44 9.15 1.60 5.94
N ILE A 45 9.00 1.24 7.22
CA ILE A 45 7.98 1.78 8.12
C ILE A 45 8.62 2.81 9.03
N VAL A 46 7.99 3.97 9.15
CA VAL A 46 8.38 5.07 10.05
C VAL A 46 7.17 5.46 10.89
N GLY A 47 7.40 5.76 12.17
CA GLY A 47 6.37 6.19 13.13
C GLY A 47 7.04 6.82 14.34
N PHE A 48 6.26 7.20 15.34
CA PHE A 48 6.73 8.02 16.47
C PHE A 48 7.27 9.38 16.00
N TRP A 49 6.51 10.06 15.15
CA TRP A 49 6.89 11.36 14.60
C TRP A 49 6.90 12.43 15.68
N GLU A 50 7.96 13.23 15.70
CA GLU A 50 8.17 14.33 16.63
C GLU A 50 8.10 15.68 15.92
N THR A 51 7.83 16.74 16.69
CA THR A 51 7.81 18.09 16.15
C THR A 51 9.19 18.45 15.59
N GLY A 52 9.26 18.72 14.30
CA GLY A 52 10.51 19.05 13.60
C GLY A 52 11.01 17.94 12.67
N ASP A 53 10.45 16.73 12.74
CA ASP A 53 10.78 15.66 11.81
C ASP A 53 10.36 16.02 10.38
N ILE A 54 11.27 15.79 9.43
CA ILE A 54 11.03 16.01 8.00
C ILE A 54 10.93 14.64 7.32
N PRO A 55 9.78 14.25 6.74
CA PRO A 55 9.56 12.92 6.19
C PRO A 55 10.64 12.42 5.22
N ASP A 56 11.08 13.24 4.27
CA ASP A 56 12.15 12.86 3.33
C ASP A 56 13.51 12.65 4.01
N VAL A 57 13.80 13.41 5.07
CA VAL A 57 15.05 13.30 5.82
C VAL A 57 15.05 12.01 6.62
N GLU A 58 13.97 11.72 7.36
CA GLU A 58 13.83 10.48 8.11
C GLU A 58 13.79 9.27 7.17
N HIS A 59 13.14 9.38 6.01
CA HIS A 59 13.15 8.35 4.99
C HIS A 59 14.58 8.05 4.51
N ARG A 60 15.37 9.07 4.19
CA ARG A 60 16.77 8.90 3.76
C ARG A 60 17.65 8.35 4.88
N ARG A 61 17.45 8.82 6.11
CA ARG A 61 18.21 8.40 7.28
C ARG A 61 18.01 6.92 7.58
N HIS A 62 16.77 6.46 7.60
CA HIS A 62 16.43 5.08 7.96
C HIS A 62 16.53 4.11 6.78
N PHE A 63 16.27 4.57 5.56
CA PHE A 63 16.27 3.74 4.34
C PHE A 63 17.10 4.37 3.21
N PRO A 64 18.43 4.57 3.42
CA PRO A 64 19.29 5.29 2.46
C PRO A 64 19.43 4.59 1.10
N LYS A 65 19.11 3.28 1.03
CA LYS A 65 19.13 2.47 -0.21
C LYS A 65 17.78 2.42 -0.92
N CYS A 66 16.76 3.13 -0.41
CA CYS A 66 15.45 3.16 -1.04
C CYS A 66 15.54 3.66 -2.50
N PRO A 67 14.91 2.98 -3.49
CA PRO A 67 14.93 3.42 -4.89
C PRO A 67 14.38 4.83 -5.09
N PHE A 68 13.41 5.25 -4.27
CA PHE A 68 12.87 6.61 -4.27
C PHE A 68 13.86 7.63 -3.70
N VAL A 69 14.48 7.31 -2.57
CA VAL A 69 15.49 8.20 -1.93
C VAL A 69 16.72 8.36 -2.81
N THR A 70 17.19 7.27 -3.42
CA THR A 70 18.39 7.24 -4.28
C THR A 70 18.14 7.81 -5.67
N ARG A 71 16.87 8.01 -6.06
CA ARG A 71 16.45 8.41 -7.42
C ARG A 71 17.02 7.49 -8.51
N ALA A 72 17.29 6.23 -8.18
CA ALA A 72 17.95 5.28 -9.07
C ALA A 72 17.08 4.88 -10.27
N HIS A 73 15.76 5.10 -10.21
CA HIS A 73 14.79 4.83 -11.27
C HIS A 73 13.72 5.94 -11.31
N ALA A 74 13.10 6.18 -12.46
CA ALA A 74 11.90 7.02 -12.56
C ALA A 74 10.75 6.34 -11.80
N THR A 75 10.62 6.63 -10.50
CA THR A 75 9.74 5.92 -9.57
C THR A 75 8.24 6.14 -9.81
N GLY A 76 7.85 6.78 -10.92
CA GLY A 76 6.45 7.10 -11.21
C GLY A 76 5.79 7.95 -10.12
N ASN A 77 6.58 8.73 -9.37
CA ASN A 77 6.07 9.63 -8.36
C ASN A 77 5.37 10.81 -9.05
N VAL A 78 4.05 10.76 -9.12
CA VAL A 78 3.22 11.83 -9.69
C VAL A 78 2.80 12.79 -8.59
N PRO A 79 3.20 14.09 -8.65
CA PRO A 79 2.87 15.10 -7.66
C PRO A 79 1.36 15.31 -7.47
N ILE A 80 0.96 15.77 -6.28
CA ILE A 80 -0.38 16.35 -6.08
C ILE A 80 -0.49 17.61 -6.95
N PRO A 81 -1.53 17.78 -7.80
CA PRO A 81 -1.69 18.98 -8.62
C PRO A 81 -1.81 20.23 -7.73
N SER A 82 -1.02 21.27 -8.01
CA SER A 82 -1.18 22.59 -7.37
C SER A 82 -2.46 23.28 -7.85
N PRO A 83 -3.11 24.10 -7.00
CA PRO A 83 -4.32 24.84 -7.39
C PRO A 83 -4.12 25.80 -8.58
N ASP A 84 -2.88 26.17 -8.90
CA ASP A 84 -2.53 27.00 -10.07
C ASP A 84 -2.34 26.21 -11.37
N ALA A 85 -2.39 24.87 -11.32
CA ALA A 85 -2.37 24.02 -12.51
C ALA A 85 -3.78 23.99 -13.12
N THR A 86 -4.11 25.02 -13.89
CA THR A 86 -5.30 25.05 -14.73
C THR A 86 -5.29 23.84 -15.69
N GLY A 87 -6.26 22.93 -15.50
CA GLY A 87 -6.66 21.95 -16.50
C GLY A 87 -6.14 20.53 -16.31
N VAL A 88 -6.57 19.83 -15.25
CA VAL A 88 -6.78 18.37 -15.36
C VAL A 88 -8.14 18.04 -14.77
N GLU A 89 -9.11 17.88 -15.65
CA GLU A 89 -10.46 17.42 -15.37
C GLU A 89 -10.40 16.08 -14.62
N GLY A 90 -11.24 15.94 -13.59
CA GLY A 90 -11.34 14.73 -12.80
C GLY A 90 -11.73 13.53 -13.65
N THR A 91 -10.82 12.57 -13.84
CA THR A 91 -11.13 11.31 -14.50
C THR A 91 -11.65 10.30 -13.47
N GLY A 92 -12.84 10.55 -12.92
CA GLY A 92 -13.64 9.51 -12.28
C GLY A 92 -14.12 8.54 -13.36
N GLY A 93 -13.33 7.51 -13.68
CA GLY A 93 -13.72 6.46 -14.61
C GLY A 93 -12.67 6.04 -15.64
N GLN A 94 -11.53 6.72 -15.75
CA GLN A 94 -10.50 6.33 -16.71
C GLN A 94 -9.54 5.31 -16.10
N MET A 95 -9.30 4.21 -16.81
CA MET A 95 -8.33 3.19 -16.41
C MET A 95 -6.92 3.80 -16.36
N ALA A 96 -6.19 3.59 -15.26
CA ALA A 96 -4.82 4.09 -15.11
C ALA A 96 -3.86 3.55 -16.18
N PHE A 97 -4.08 2.32 -16.64
CA PHE A 97 -3.27 1.64 -17.66
C PHE A 97 -4.18 1.00 -18.72
N PRO A 98 -4.71 1.78 -19.69
CA PRO A 98 -5.68 1.28 -20.68
C PRO A 98 -5.15 0.15 -21.58
N HIS A 99 -3.83 0.12 -21.85
CA HIS A 99 -3.18 -0.92 -22.65
C HIS A 99 -3.08 -2.28 -21.92
N LEU A 100 -3.41 -2.32 -20.62
CA LEU A 100 -3.43 -3.52 -19.77
C LEU A 100 -4.86 -3.89 -19.36
N ASN A 101 -5.86 -3.46 -20.12
CA ASN A 101 -7.27 -3.62 -19.75
C ASN A 101 -7.79 -5.06 -19.82
N THR A 102 -7.10 -5.98 -20.50
CA THR A 102 -7.46 -7.41 -20.53
C THR A 102 -6.61 -8.24 -19.56
N ALA A 103 -7.17 -9.35 -19.07
CA ALA A 103 -6.41 -10.29 -18.23
C ALA A 103 -5.19 -10.83 -18.98
N ASN A 104 -5.31 -11.17 -20.27
CA ASN A 104 -4.19 -11.66 -21.08
C ASN A 104 -3.05 -10.64 -21.21
N THR A 105 -3.37 -9.36 -21.46
CA THR A 105 -2.34 -8.31 -21.53
C THR A 105 -1.60 -8.14 -20.21
N ARG A 106 -2.26 -8.38 -19.07
CA ARG A 106 -1.61 -8.35 -17.75
C ARG A 106 -0.82 -9.62 -17.47
N LEU A 107 -1.35 -10.80 -17.82
CA LEU A 107 -0.67 -12.08 -17.65
C LEU A 107 0.69 -12.07 -18.37
N ALA A 108 0.76 -11.46 -19.55
CA ALA A 108 2.01 -11.30 -20.30
C ALA A 108 3.12 -10.54 -19.55
N THR A 109 2.82 -9.83 -18.46
CA THR A 109 3.82 -9.14 -17.63
C THR A 109 4.49 -10.06 -16.60
N PHE A 110 3.94 -11.25 -16.34
CA PHE A 110 4.44 -12.17 -15.31
C PHE A 110 5.55 -13.12 -15.81
N THR A 111 6.32 -12.70 -16.83
CA THR A 111 7.39 -13.51 -17.44
C THR A 111 8.49 -13.95 -16.46
N HIS A 112 8.76 -13.14 -15.43
CA HIS A 112 9.76 -13.42 -14.40
C HIS A 112 9.17 -13.50 -12.99
N TRP A 113 7.89 -13.89 -12.88
CA TRP A 113 7.21 -13.97 -11.59
C TRP A 113 7.78 -15.08 -10.71
N PRO A 114 8.14 -14.82 -9.43
CA PRO A 114 8.72 -15.81 -8.53
C PRO A 114 7.63 -16.75 -7.94
N GLN A 115 6.91 -17.46 -8.82
CA GLN A 115 5.73 -18.25 -8.44
C GLN A 115 6.03 -19.32 -7.39
N GLU A 116 7.17 -20.01 -7.49
CA GLU A 116 7.53 -21.09 -6.58
C GLU A 116 7.74 -20.60 -5.14
N ASP A 117 8.38 -19.43 -4.98
CA ASP A 117 8.68 -18.81 -3.69
C ASP A 117 7.43 -18.16 -3.07
N VAL A 118 6.63 -17.50 -3.91
CA VAL A 118 5.47 -16.71 -3.49
C VAL A 118 4.23 -17.58 -3.30
N GLY A 119 4.00 -18.57 -4.16
CA GLY A 119 2.85 -19.48 -4.09
C GLY A 119 1.50 -18.88 -4.52
N VAL A 120 1.53 -17.79 -5.29
CA VAL A 120 0.36 -17.19 -5.98
C VAL A 120 0.70 -17.09 -7.46
N SER A 121 -0.21 -17.48 -8.35
CA SER A 121 0.05 -17.50 -9.78
C SER A 121 -0.13 -16.11 -10.42
N GLY A 122 0.65 -15.84 -11.49
CA GLY A 122 0.45 -14.66 -12.32
C GLY A 122 -0.94 -14.60 -12.95
N GLU A 123 -1.57 -15.76 -13.17
CA GLU A 123 -2.94 -15.86 -13.68
C GLU A 123 -3.95 -15.31 -12.66
N GLU A 124 -3.93 -15.77 -11.41
CA GLU A 124 -4.80 -15.26 -10.34
C GLU A 124 -4.64 -13.75 -10.15
N LEU A 125 -3.40 -13.26 -10.20
CA LEU A 125 -3.10 -11.83 -10.11
C LEU A 125 -3.66 -11.06 -11.31
N ALA A 126 -3.45 -11.56 -12.53
CA ALA A 126 -4.00 -10.98 -13.75
C ALA A 126 -5.53 -10.90 -13.72
N TRP A 127 -6.21 -11.96 -13.30
CA TRP A 127 -7.65 -11.98 -13.11
C TRP A 127 -8.12 -10.98 -12.06
N ALA A 128 -7.41 -10.86 -10.94
CA ALA A 128 -7.67 -9.85 -9.91
C ALA A 128 -7.37 -8.41 -10.35
N GLY A 129 -6.90 -8.19 -11.58
CA GLY A 129 -6.67 -6.86 -12.16
C GLY A 129 -5.24 -6.37 -12.02
N PHE A 130 -4.32 -7.24 -11.60
CA PHE A 130 -2.92 -6.88 -11.39
C PHE A 130 -2.03 -7.25 -12.57
N PHE A 131 -1.00 -6.45 -12.82
CA PHE A 131 0.13 -6.78 -13.68
C PHE A 131 1.42 -6.74 -12.85
N SER A 132 2.44 -7.52 -13.22
CA SER A 132 3.74 -7.47 -12.58
C SER A 132 4.47 -6.19 -12.95
N THR A 133 5.11 -5.57 -11.97
CA THR A 133 6.01 -4.42 -12.20
C THR A 133 7.41 -4.85 -12.65
N GLY A 134 7.69 -6.16 -12.68
CA GLY A 134 9.03 -6.72 -12.91
C GLY A 134 9.96 -6.64 -11.69
N LEU A 135 9.48 -6.13 -10.55
CA LEU A 135 10.27 -5.97 -9.32
C LEU A 135 9.79 -6.97 -8.26
N ALA A 136 10.57 -8.04 -8.07
CA ALA A 136 10.27 -9.10 -7.09
C ALA A 136 8.82 -9.60 -7.23
N ASP A 137 8.05 -9.58 -6.14
CA ASP A 137 6.64 -9.97 -6.10
C ASP A 137 5.68 -8.77 -6.15
N TRP A 138 6.14 -7.60 -6.61
CA TRP A 138 5.29 -6.42 -6.67
C TRP A 138 4.41 -6.41 -7.92
N VAL A 139 3.11 -6.34 -7.69
CA VAL A 139 2.09 -6.15 -8.71
C VAL A 139 1.33 -4.82 -8.58
N GLN A 140 0.77 -4.31 -9.68
CA GLN A 140 0.00 -3.08 -9.72
C GLN A 140 -1.31 -3.26 -10.50
N CYS A 141 -2.39 -2.64 -10.02
CA CYS A 141 -3.70 -2.73 -10.64
C CYS A 141 -3.78 -1.82 -11.86
N PHE A 142 -4.22 -2.34 -13.00
CA PHE A 142 -4.33 -1.56 -14.24
C PHE A 142 -5.38 -0.44 -14.15
N HIS A 143 -6.39 -0.58 -13.27
CA HIS A 143 -7.49 0.36 -13.21
C HIS A 143 -7.27 1.45 -12.16
N CYS A 144 -6.98 1.08 -10.91
CA CYS A 144 -6.84 2.04 -9.80
C CYS A 144 -5.38 2.43 -9.51
N SER A 145 -4.40 1.84 -10.20
CA SER A 145 -2.96 1.97 -9.94
C SER A 145 -2.49 1.50 -8.55
N GLY A 146 -3.37 0.87 -7.78
CA GLY A 146 -3.04 0.30 -6.46
C GLY A 146 -2.05 -0.86 -6.56
N GLY A 147 -1.00 -0.85 -5.74
CA GLY A 147 0.03 -1.88 -5.72
C GLY A 147 -0.07 -2.82 -4.51
N LEU A 148 0.30 -4.09 -4.70
CA LEU A 148 0.43 -5.11 -3.65
C LEU A 148 1.73 -5.91 -3.84
N PHE A 149 2.34 -6.33 -2.74
CA PHE A 149 3.59 -7.08 -2.69
C PHE A 149 3.63 -7.90 -1.38
N ALA A 150 4.70 -8.67 -1.16
CA ALA A 150 4.86 -9.60 -0.04
C ALA A 150 3.77 -10.69 -0.01
N TRP A 151 3.44 -11.18 -1.19
CA TRP A 151 2.48 -12.26 -1.43
C TRP A 151 2.99 -13.57 -0.82
N ARG A 152 2.06 -14.38 -0.37
CA ARG A 152 2.33 -15.67 0.27
C ARG A 152 1.43 -16.74 -0.29
N ARG A 153 1.88 -17.98 -0.15
CA ARG A 153 1.08 -19.15 -0.52
C ARG A 153 -0.25 -19.10 0.21
N GLY A 154 -1.34 -19.10 -0.56
CA GLY A 154 -2.71 -19.02 -0.06
C GLY A 154 -3.27 -17.61 0.16
N ASP A 155 -2.52 -16.55 -0.16
CA ASP A 155 -3.11 -15.22 -0.31
C ASP A 155 -4.07 -15.22 -1.51
N ASP A 156 -5.13 -14.42 -1.43
CA ASP A 156 -6.17 -14.33 -2.46
C ASP A 156 -6.06 -12.93 -3.11
N PRO A 157 -5.57 -12.85 -4.36
CA PRO A 157 -5.36 -11.58 -5.03
C PRO A 157 -6.59 -10.69 -5.11
N LEU A 158 -7.76 -11.27 -5.36
CA LEU A 158 -8.99 -10.50 -5.48
C LEU A 158 -9.43 -9.97 -4.11
N ARG A 159 -9.36 -10.81 -3.08
CA ARG A 159 -9.71 -10.43 -1.71
C ARG A 159 -8.77 -9.35 -1.19
N ASP A 160 -7.46 -9.50 -1.41
CA ASP A 160 -6.49 -8.52 -0.96
C ASP A 160 -6.60 -7.21 -1.76
N HIS A 161 -6.88 -7.28 -3.07
CA HIS A 161 -7.22 -6.08 -3.85
C HIS A 161 -8.41 -5.32 -3.23
N ALA A 162 -9.52 -6.01 -2.96
CA ALA A 162 -10.70 -5.41 -2.37
C ALA A 162 -10.43 -4.85 -0.97
N ARG A 163 -9.57 -5.52 -0.20
CA ARG A 163 -9.17 -5.11 1.14
C ARG A 163 -8.36 -3.81 1.14
N TYR A 164 -7.40 -3.67 0.24
CA TYR A 164 -6.48 -2.54 0.23
C TYR A 164 -6.96 -1.38 -0.66
N TYR A 165 -7.77 -1.66 -1.68
CA TYR A 165 -8.30 -0.66 -2.62
C TYR A 165 -9.83 -0.84 -2.81
N PRO A 166 -10.64 -0.62 -1.76
CA PRO A 166 -12.07 -0.94 -1.75
C PRO A 166 -12.91 -0.16 -2.77
N PHE A 167 -12.40 0.97 -3.26
CA PHE A 167 -13.05 1.84 -4.24
C PHE A 167 -12.52 1.66 -5.68
N CYS A 168 -11.72 0.61 -5.94
CA CYS A 168 -11.24 0.31 -7.28
C CYS A 168 -12.43 0.02 -8.23
N PRO A 169 -12.60 0.76 -9.34
CA PRO A 169 -13.75 0.56 -10.22
C PRO A 169 -13.75 -0.81 -10.92
N TYR A 170 -12.58 -1.39 -11.18
CA TYR A 170 -12.47 -2.76 -11.70
C TYR A 170 -13.13 -3.79 -10.78
N ARG A 171 -13.06 -3.61 -9.47
CA ARG A 171 -13.74 -4.46 -8.47
C ARG A 171 -15.24 -4.17 -8.38
N LEU A 172 -15.66 -2.92 -8.59
CA LEU A 172 -17.09 -2.56 -8.59
C LEU A 172 -17.82 -3.09 -9.84
N LEU A 173 -17.10 -3.23 -10.95
CA LEU A 173 -17.61 -3.76 -12.21
C LEU A 173 -17.45 -5.29 -12.32
N GLY A 174 -16.50 -5.88 -11.59
CA GLY A 174 -16.21 -7.32 -11.59
C GLY A 174 -16.42 -7.98 -10.22
N MET A 175 -17.53 -8.71 -10.09
CA MET A 175 -17.73 -9.81 -9.12
C MET A 175 -17.94 -9.44 -7.63
N GLY A 176 -19.14 -8.94 -7.30
CA GLY A 176 -20.05 -9.53 -6.28
C GLY A 176 -19.60 -9.89 -4.85
N LEU A 177 -18.45 -9.47 -4.32
CA LEU A 177 -18.04 -9.82 -2.94
C LEU A 177 -18.35 -8.70 -1.92
N ALA A 178 -19.12 -9.05 -0.89
CA ALA A 178 -19.58 -8.18 0.20
C ALA A 178 -18.50 -7.91 1.28
N GLN A 179 -18.59 -6.74 1.91
CA GLN A 179 -17.63 -6.05 2.80
C GLN A 179 -17.15 -6.79 4.08
N GLU A 180 -17.66 -7.97 4.42
CA GLU A 180 -17.70 -8.43 5.83
C GLU A 180 -16.56 -9.36 6.34
N SER A 181 -15.35 -9.37 5.77
CA SER A 181 -14.31 -10.36 6.18
C SER A 181 -12.94 -9.83 6.59
N VAL A 182 -12.74 -8.51 6.65
CA VAL A 182 -11.41 -7.89 6.82
C VAL A 182 -10.87 -7.97 8.26
N LYS A 183 -11.73 -7.79 9.27
CA LYS A 183 -11.34 -7.80 10.70
C LYS A 183 -10.92 -9.21 11.17
N GLU A 184 -11.58 -10.23 10.63
CA GLU A 184 -11.48 -11.61 11.09
C GLU A 184 -10.34 -12.37 10.42
N ALA A 185 -9.87 -11.86 9.27
CA ALA A 185 -8.63 -12.30 8.63
C ALA A 185 -7.38 -11.74 9.36
N LEU A 186 -7.45 -10.52 9.89
CA LEU A 186 -6.38 -9.91 10.68
C LEU A 186 -6.17 -10.64 12.01
N LYS A 187 -7.27 -10.95 12.72
CA LYS A 187 -7.24 -11.68 14.00
C LYS A 187 -6.57 -13.07 13.89
N ARG A 188 -6.94 -13.86 12.88
CA ARG A 188 -6.39 -15.22 12.67
C ARG A 188 -4.89 -15.26 12.38
N ARG A 189 -4.34 -14.24 11.71
CA ARG A 189 -2.91 -14.18 11.35
C ARG A 189 -2.01 -13.86 12.55
N VAL A 190 -2.56 -13.23 13.60
CA VAL A 190 -1.87 -12.91 14.86
C VAL A 190 -1.79 -14.13 15.79
N GLU A 191 -2.78 -15.01 15.75
CA GLU A 191 -2.91 -16.14 16.68
C GLU A 191 -2.04 -17.37 16.29
N VAL A 192 -1.71 -17.56 15.00
CA VAL A 192 -1.14 -18.82 14.48
C VAL A 192 0.40 -18.86 14.41
N LYS A 193 1.11 -17.72 14.29
CA LYS A 193 2.57 -17.70 13.98
C LYS A 193 3.51 -17.35 15.13
N GLY A 194 3.05 -17.34 16.38
CA GLY A 194 3.98 -17.38 17.52
C GLY A 194 4.96 -16.21 17.62
N VAL A 195 4.52 -15.00 17.31
CA VAL A 195 5.01 -13.78 17.98
C VAL A 195 3.87 -13.32 18.88
N LEU A 196 4.04 -13.40 20.21
CA LEU A 196 3.18 -12.72 21.17
C LEU A 196 3.94 -11.50 21.71
N CYS A 197 3.41 -10.29 21.78
CA CYS A 197 2.02 -9.95 22.13
C CYS A 197 1.12 -9.50 20.96
N ARG A 198 -0.20 -9.70 21.16
CA ARG A 198 -1.23 -9.97 20.14
C ARG A 198 -2.19 -8.80 19.86
N SER A 199 -1.98 -7.62 20.44
CA SER A 199 -2.58 -6.35 19.99
C SER A 199 -1.84 -5.17 20.64
N VAL A 200 -2.04 -3.94 20.13
CA VAL A 200 -1.58 -2.71 20.82
C VAL A 200 -2.11 -2.66 22.27
N THR A 201 -3.27 -3.26 22.56
CA THR A 201 -3.89 -3.29 23.88
C THR A 201 -3.16 -4.20 24.88
N GLU A 202 -2.66 -5.36 24.46
CA GLU A 202 -1.84 -6.24 25.33
C GLU A 202 -0.45 -5.67 25.66
N ALA A 203 0.09 -4.76 24.83
CA ALA A 203 1.35 -4.08 25.11
C ALA A 203 1.22 -2.99 26.21
N LEU A 204 0.01 -2.47 26.45
CA LEU A 204 -0.25 -1.42 27.45
C LEU A 204 -0.60 -2.00 28.84
N ASP A 205 -1.30 -3.14 28.92
CA ASP A 205 -1.66 -3.79 30.20
C ASP A 205 -0.45 -4.41 30.95
N TYR A 206 0.66 -4.68 30.26
CA TYR A 206 1.88 -5.21 30.88
C TYR A 206 2.62 -4.17 31.75
N ARG A 207 2.45 -2.86 31.50
CA ARG A 207 3.11 -1.78 32.26
C ARG A 207 2.36 -1.36 33.53
N ALA A 208 1.03 -1.45 33.55
CA ALA A 208 0.22 -1.09 34.72
C ALA A 208 0.42 -2.03 35.94
N LYS A 209 1.01 -3.22 35.75
CA LYS A 209 1.32 -4.18 36.82
C LYS A 209 2.72 -4.03 37.42
N LYS A 210 3.54 -3.10 36.91
CA LYS A 210 4.96 -2.95 37.30
C LYS A 210 5.29 -1.64 38.05
N GLU A 211 4.31 -0.75 38.20
CA GLU A 211 4.40 0.50 38.99
C GLU A 211 3.49 0.49 40.23
N GLY A 212 3.11 -0.70 40.68
CA GLY A 212 2.69 -0.93 42.06
C GLY A 212 3.91 -1.25 42.93
#